data_AF-A0A9Q0S758-F1
#
_entry.id   AF-A0A9Q0S758-F1
#
_cell.length_a   1.000
_cell.length_b   1.000
_cell.length_c   1.000
_cell.angle_alpha   90.00
_cell.angle_beta   90.00
_cell.angle_gamma   90.00
#
_symmetry.space_group_name_H-M   'P 1'
#
loop_
_entity.id
_entity.type
_entity.pdbx_description
1 polymer ?
#
loop_
_entity_poly.entity_id
_entity_poly.type
_entity_poly.pdbx_seq_one_letter_code
_entity_poly.pdbx_strand_id
1 'polypeptide(L)'
;MGKRKADDELERFVWKRNILYDIQLLNEIEQFNPYASRNQKPVWNEISEHLMDHPMAMKVSARSCRERAAELLKNHRQNERSSLQTSGVGKELETLLQQLLTNVSKLEEARPSITVKSLFATNDRAEAESIRNSVLIADSESDKELNTRKNPKSELVTYLEAKNKADMSFRKDELDFRKEELAVKKQEIEVQRLKVEADAQQNKAMIELLAKVVNPEPKK
;
A
#
# COMPACT_ATOMS: atom_id res chain seq x y z
N MET A 1 10.18 52.09 3.28
CA MET A 1 11.46 51.43 3.65
C MET A 1 11.19 49.97 4.03
N GLY A 2 11.21 49.07 3.05
CA GLY A 2 11.17 47.63 3.29
C GLY A 2 12.57 47.08 3.09
N LYS A 3 13.30 46.88 4.19
CA LYS A 3 14.61 46.22 4.16
C LYS A 3 14.38 44.76 3.72
N ARG A 4 14.53 44.47 2.42
CA ARG A 4 14.88 43.12 1.98
C ARG A 4 16.28 42.88 2.54
N LYS A 5 16.35 42.22 3.70
CA LYS A 5 17.60 41.75 4.28
C LYS A 5 18.28 40.92 3.20
N ALA A 6 19.56 41.22 3.03
CA ALA A 6 20.53 40.49 2.24
C ALA A 6 20.18 39.00 2.22
N ASP A 7 20.12 38.45 1.02
CA ASP A 7 20.38 37.04 0.79
C ASP A 7 21.70 36.72 1.50
N ASP A 8 21.59 36.25 2.74
CA ASP A 8 22.62 35.43 3.35
C ASP A 8 22.78 34.28 2.37
N GLU A 9 23.90 34.26 1.65
CA GLU A 9 24.44 33.06 1.04
C GLU A 9 24.71 32.05 2.17
N LEU A 10 23.63 31.48 2.70
CA LEU A 10 23.65 30.28 3.51
C LEU A 10 24.24 29.23 2.58
N GLU A 11 25.56 29.02 2.70
CA GLU A 11 26.27 27.89 2.14
C GLU A 11 25.38 26.67 2.31
N ARG A 12 24.76 26.24 1.21
CA ARG A 12 23.78 25.14 1.25
C ARG A 12 24.54 23.92 1.73
N PHE A 13 24.08 23.33 2.83
CA PHE A 13 24.69 22.10 3.31
C PHE A 13 24.58 21.02 2.23
N VAL A 14 25.72 20.44 1.88
CA VAL A 14 25.80 19.31 0.97
C VAL A 14 26.10 18.08 1.81
N TRP A 15 25.30 17.03 1.63
CA TRP A 15 25.58 15.70 2.16
C TRP A 15 26.86 15.18 1.51
N LYS A 16 28.00 15.50 2.13
CA LYS A 16 29.30 14.94 1.76
C LYS A 16 29.23 13.42 1.94
N ARG A 17 30.12 12.67 1.28
CA ARG A 17 30.31 11.23 1.52
C ARG A 17 30.90 10.99 2.93
N ASN A 18 30.12 11.31 3.95
CA ASN A 18 30.47 11.17 5.35
C ASN A 18 29.38 10.34 6.02
N ILE A 19 29.75 9.11 6.37
CA ILE A 19 28.88 8.12 7.01
C ILE A 19 28.35 8.67 8.35
N LEU A 20 29.08 9.54 9.05
CA LEU A 20 28.63 10.10 10.32
C LEU A 20 27.37 10.96 10.18
N TYR A 21 27.23 11.70 9.08
CA TYR A 21 26.01 12.48 8.81
C TYR A 21 24.83 11.58 8.49
N ASP A 22 25.07 10.49 7.76
CA ASP A 22 24.04 9.52 7.44
C ASP A 22 23.60 8.75 8.69
N ILE A 23 24.54 8.35 9.56
CA ILE A 23 24.25 7.75 10.87
C ILE A 23 23.41 8.69 11.72
N GLN A 24 23.81 9.97 11.85
CA GLN A 24 23.07 10.92 12.67
C GLN A 24 21.65 11.14 12.12
N LEU A 25 21.51 11.33 10.81
CA LEU A 25 20.20 11.45 10.17
C LEU A 25 19.31 10.24 10.47
N LEU A 26 19.84 9.02 10.35
CA LEU A 26 19.06 7.81 10.56
C LEU A 26 18.70 7.58 12.04
N ASN A 27 19.59 7.95 12.98
CA ASN A 27 19.28 7.95 14.41
C ASN A 27 18.08 8.85 14.73
N GLU A 28 18.06 10.09 14.22
CA GLU A 28 16.93 11.01 14.42
C GLU A 28 15.65 10.45 13.78
N ILE A 29 15.75 9.83 12.59
CA ILE A 29 14.60 9.19 11.94
C ILE A 29 14.07 8.02 12.77
N GLU A 30 14.94 7.19 13.36
CA GLU A 30 14.53 6.09 14.22
C GLU A 30 13.85 6.58 15.50
N GLN A 31 14.39 7.66 16.10
CA GLN A 31 13.85 8.25 17.33
C GLN A 31 12.49 8.94 17.14
N PHE A 32 12.38 9.81 16.13
CA PHE A 32 11.17 10.61 15.89
C PHE A 32 10.14 9.91 15.00
N ASN A 33 10.56 8.90 14.23
CA ASN A 33 9.75 8.09 13.35
C ASN A 33 8.77 8.92 12.47
N PRO A 34 9.27 9.58 11.41
CA PRO A 34 8.44 10.37 10.51
C PRO A 34 7.41 9.52 9.72
N TYR A 35 7.52 8.19 9.77
CA TYR A 35 6.62 7.26 9.08
C TYR A 35 5.41 6.85 9.93
N ALA A 36 5.40 7.13 11.23
CA ALA A 36 4.32 6.77 12.14
C ALA A 36 2.97 7.42 11.78
N SER A 37 3.00 8.62 11.18
CA SER A 37 1.80 9.36 10.84
C SER A 37 1.69 9.66 9.34
N ARG A 38 0.46 9.92 8.88
CA ARG A 38 0.19 10.30 7.49
C ARG A 38 0.80 11.67 7.15
N ASN A 39 0.76 12.60 8.09
CA ASN A 39 1.34 13.93 7.93
C ASN A 39 2.76 13.95 8.47
N GLN A 40 3.72 13.62 7.61
CA GLN A 40 5.13 13.52 8.00
C GLN A 40 5.81 14.88 8.13
N LYS A 41 5.24 15.94 7.56
CA LYS A 41 5.85 17.28 7.48
C LYS A 41 6.31 17.84 8.84
N PRO A 42 5.49 17.84 9.92
CA PRO A 42 5.94 18.33 11.22
C PRO A 42 7.15 17.56 11.75
N VAL A 43 7.13 16.23 11.66
CA VAL A 43 8.22 15.38 12.16
C VAL A 43 9.52 15.61 11.38
N TRP A 44 9.43 15.78 10.06
CA TRP A 44 10.61 16.12 9.26
C TRP A 44 11.18 17.51 9.57
N ASN A 45 10.36 18.46 9.99
CA ASN A 45 10.84 19.77 10.45
C ASN A 45 11.59 19.64 11.78
N GLU A 46 11.02 18.90 12.74
CA GLU A 46 11.64 18.62 14.04
C GLU A 46 12.99 17.92 13.89
N ILE A 47 13.07 16.88 13.04
CA ILE A 47 14.33 16.20 12.70
C ILE A 47 15.37 17.20 12.15
N SER A 48 14.97 18.09 11.25
CA SER A 48 15.91 19.06 10.68
C SER A 48 16.38 20.10 11.70
N GLU A 49 15.51 20.50 12.64
CA GLU A 49 15.86 21.41 13.74
C GLU A 49 16.88 20.75 14.68
N HIS A 50 16.67 19.49 15.06
CA HIS A 50 17.62 18.75 15.90
C HIS A 50 18.97 18.54 15.22
N LEU A 51 19.00 18.27 13.91
CA LEU A 51 20.25 18.15 13.16
C LEU A 51 21.01 19.48 13.05
N MET A 52 20.31 20.62 13.04
CA MET A 52 20.94 21.95 13.08
C MET A 52 21.55 22.24 14.46
N ASP A 53 20.88 21.82 15.54
CA ASP A 53 21.33 22.01 16.92
C ASP A 53 22.42 21.00 17.36
N HIS A 54 22.60 19.92 16.60
CA HIS A 54 23.62 18.90 16.87
C HIS A 54 25.06 19.48 16.77
N PRO A 55 26.05 18.97 17.52
CA PRO A 55 27.45 19.44 17.45
C PRO A 55 28.09 19.41 16.06
N MET A 56 27.52 18.64 15.13
CA MET A 56 27.96 18.60 13.72
C MET A 56 27.43 19.78 12.88
N ALA A 57 26.56 20.63 13.45
CA ALA A 57 26.03 21.87 12.88
C ALA A 57 25.56 21.72 11.43
N MET A 58 24.75 20.69 11.16
CA MET A 58 24.30 20.37 9.81
C MET A 58 23.23 21.39 9.39
N LYS A 59 23.57 22.33 8.51
CA LYS A 59 22.64 23.36 7.97
C LYS A 59 21.63 22.76 6.97
N VAL A 60 20.83 21.79 7.42
CA VAL A 60 19.90 21.02 6.61
C VAL A 60 18.48 21.57 6.68
N SER A 61 17.67 21.25 5.67
CA SER A 61 16.22 21.47 5.70
C SER A 61 15.48 20.14 5.80
N ALA A 62 14.23 20.16 6.29
CA ALA A 62 13.34 19.01 6.29
C ALA A 62 13.26 18.30 4.93
N ARG A 63 13.22 19.08 3.84
CA ARG A 63 13.24 18.55 2.48
C ARG A 63 14.53 17.76 2.19
N SER A 64 15.67 18.34 2.53
CA SER A 64 16.99 17.74 2.30
C SER A 64 17.15 16.43 3.09
N CYS A 65 16.70 16.40 4.35
CA CYS A 65 16.72 15.20 5.20
C CYS A 65 15.89 14.07 4.58
N ARG A 66 14.67 14.38 4.12
CA ARG A 66 13.79 13.40 3.47
C ARG A 66 14.37 12.87 2.16
N GLU A 67 14.91 13.74 1.32
CA GLU A 67 15.53 13.34 0.04
C GLU A 67 16.74 12.42 0.28
N ARG A 68 17.59 12.77 1.25
CA ARG A 68 18.73 11.95 1.63
C ARG A 68 18.31 10.59 2.19
N ALA A 69 17.34 10.56 3.10
CA ALA A 69 16.81 9.32 3.66
C ALA A 69 16.24 8.39 2.56
N ALA A 70 15.48 8.96 1.61
CA ALA A 70 14.95 8.19 0.48
C ALA A 70 16.07 7.62 -0.42
N GLU A 71 17.13 8.39 -0.67
CA GLU A 71 18.30 7.92 -1.41
C GLU A 71 19.02 6.77 -0.68
N LEU A 72 19.26 6.93 0.63
CA LEU A 72 19.91 5.92 1.46
C LEU A 72 19.12 4.60 1.50
N LEU A 73 17.81 4.67 1.71
CA LEU A 73 16.94 3.49 1.71
C LEU A 73 16.87 2.81 0.35
N LYS A 74 16.81 3.58 -0.75
CA LYS A 74 16.87 3.05 -2.11
C LYS A 74 18.18 2.30 -2.35
N ASN A 75 19.31 2.89 -1.98
CA ASN A 75 20.64 2.28 -2.13
C ASN A 75 20.76 1.02 -1.27
N HIS A 76 20.26 1.05 -0.03
CA HIS A 76 20.24 -0.11 0.86
C HIS A 76 19.50 -1.28 0.24
N ARG A 77 18.27 -1.08 -0.26
CA ARG A 77 17.48 -2.14 -0.94
C ARG A 77 18.15 -2.68 -2.19
N GLN A 78 18.82 -1.82 -2.96
CA GLN A 78 19.57 -2.24 -4.13
C GLN A 78 20.80 -3.07 -3.74
N ASN A 79 21.51 -2.66 -2.69
CA ASN A 79 22.67 -3.37 -2.18
C ASN A 79 22.29 -4.69 -1.54
N GLU A 80 21.19 -4.79 -0.77
CA GLU A 80 20.73 -6.08 -0.24
C GLU A 80 20.45 -7.11 -1.34
N ARG A 81 19.91 -6.67 -2.49
CA ARG A 81 19.74 -7.52 -3.68
C ARG A 81 21.06 -8.01 -4.27
N SER A 82 22.15 -7.27 -4.07
CA SER A 82 23.50 -7.59 -4.58
C SER A 82 24.41 -8.27 -3.54
N SER A 83 24.19 -8.04 -2.24
CA SER A 83 25.04 -8.46 -1.11
C SER A 83 24.71 -9.85 -0.56
N LEU A 84 23.60 -10.48 -0.99
CA LEU A 84 23.31 -11.92 -0.78
C LEU A 84 24.44 -12.85 -1.31
N GLN A 85 25.44 -12.32 -2.00
CA GLN A 85 26.55 -13.08 -2.59
C GLN A 85 27.92 -12.86 -1.93
N THR A 86 28.10 -11.95 -0.97
CA THR A 86 29.43 -11.76 -0.36
C THR A 86 29.32 -11.12 1.02
N SER A 87 29.83 -11.78 2.05
CA SER A 87 30.04 -11.12 3.35
C SER A 87 31.30 -11.63 4.03
N GLY A 88 31.98 -10.68 4.66
CA GLY A 88 33.01 -10.95 5.64
C GLY A 88 33.80 -9.70 5.98
N VAL A 89 33.37 -9.00 7.05
CA VAL A 89 34.08 -7.92 7.77
C VAL A 89 33.89 -6.51 7.17
N GLY A 90 32.84 -5.80 7.63
CA GLY A 90 32.71 -4.34 7.52
C GLY A 90 33.21 -3.65 8.80
N LYS A 91 33.58 -2.37 8.70
CA LYS A 91 34.01 -1.55 9.86
C LYS A 91 32.82 -1.27 10.78
N GLU A 92 33.05 -1.07 12.08
CA GLU A 92 32.00 -0.85 13.10
C GLU A 92 30.95 0.20 12.71
N LEU A 93 31.38 1.35 12.17
CA LEU A 93 30.49 2.41 11.68
C LEU A 93 29.64 1.99 10.49
N GLU A 94 30.16 1.13 9.61
CA GLU A 94 29.43 0.61 8.45
C GLU A 94 28.38 -0.40 8.90
N THR A 95 28.69 -1.23 9.90
CA THR A 95 27.72 -2.14 10.54
C THR A 95 26.60 -1.37 11.22
N LEU A 96 26.93 -0.31 11.98
CA LEU A 96 25.93 0.56 12.60
C LEU A 96 25.03 1.22 11.55
N LEU A 97 25.62 1.79 10.49
CA LEU A 97 24.86 2.37 9.39
C LEU A 97 23.90 1.35 8.75
N GLN A 98 24.38 0.13 8.50
CA GLN A 98 23.54 -0.95 7.94
C GLN A 98 22.38 -1.30 8.87
N GLN A 99 22.62 -1.45 10.17
CA GLN A 99 21.58 -1.75 11.15
C GLN A 99 20.50 -0.65 11.18
N LEU A 100 20.91 0.61 11.22
CA LEU A 100 19.98 1.75 11.21
C LEU A 100 19.16 1.80 9.92
N LEU A 101 19.78 1.53 8.77
CA LEU A 101 19.07 1.46 7.48
C LEU A 101 18.02 0.37 7.46
N THR A 102 18.32 -0.81 8.01
CA THR A 102 17.36 -1.91 8.12
C THR A 102 16.18 -1.52 9.03
N ASN A 103 16.44 -0.88 10.16
CA ASN A 103 15.39 -0.43 11.08
C ASN A 103 14.49 0.63 10.43
N VAL A 104 15.09 1.66 9.82
CA VAL A 104 14.34 2.72 9.14
C VAL A 104 13.56 2.17 7.93
N SER A 105 14.08 1.18 7.20
CA SER A 105 13.32 0.53 6.11
C SER A 105 12.05 -0.15 6.65
N LYS A 106 12.13 -0.83 7.80
CA LYS A 106 10.95 -1.43 8.45
C LYS A 106 9.93 -0.37 8.87
N LEU A 107 10.38 0.78 9.36
CA LEU A 107 9.49 1.91 9.69
C LEU A 107 8.79 2.45 8.44
N GLU A 108 9.53 2.60 7.32
CA GLU A 108 8.94 3.04 6.05
C GLU A 108 7.91 2.04 5.51
N GLU A 109 8.15 0.74 5.65
CA GLU A 109 7.24 -0.33 5.22
C GLU A 109 6.00 -0.46 6.10
N ALA A 110 6.14 -0.25 7.40
CA ALA A 110 5.03 -0.21 8.35
C ALA A 110 4.13 1.03 8.17
N ARG A 111 4.50 1.96 7.29
CA ARG A 111 3.69 3.13 6.97
C ARG A 111 2.30 2.69 6.52
N PRO A 112 1.22 3.32 7.03
CA PRO A 112 -0.13 3.01 6.59
C PRO A 112 -0.27 3.25 5.07
N SER A 113 -0.39 2.15 4.32
CA SER A 113 -0.51 2.13 2.87
C SER A 113 -1.79 2.85 2.43
N ILE A 114 -1.65 3.83 1.55
CA ILE A 114 -2.77 4.38 0.80
C ILE A 114 -2.76 3.71 -0.57
N THR A 115 -3.72 2.82 -0.82
CA THR A 115 -3.94 2.22 -2.13
C THR A 115 -4.53 3.28 -3.07
N VAL A 116 -3.70 4.16 -3.62
CA VAL A 116 -4.08 5.13 -4.69
C VAL A 116 -3.82 4.53 -6.09
N LYS A 117 -3.24 3.31 -6.16
CA LYS A 117 -2.84 2.66 -7.41
C LYS A 117 -3.99 2.37 -8.40
N SER A 118 -5.25 2.50 -8.00
CA SER A 118 -6.38 2.34 -8.91
C SER A 118 -6.83 3.62 -9.61
N LEU A 119 -6.24 4.79 -9.32
CA LEU A 119 -6.68 6.08 -9.88
C LEU A 119 -5.90 6.53 -11.12
N PHE A 120 -4.77 5.89 -11.46
CA PHE A 120 -3.91 6.31 -12.59
C PHE A 120 -3.40 5.12 -13.42
N ALA A 121 -4.18 4.03 -13.50
CA ALA A 121 -3.83 2.88 -14.30
C ALA A 121 -4.06 3.19 -15.80
N THR A 122 -3.03 3.69 -16.49
CA THR A 122 -2.71 3.68 -17.94
C THR A 122 -3.78 3.99 -19.01
N ASN A 123 -5.07 3.95 -18.70
CA ASN A 123 -6.19 4.15 -19.60
C ASN A 123 -6.41 5.64 -19.88
N ASP A 124 -6.14 6.50 -18.90
CA ASP A 124 -6.32 7.95 -18.99
C ASP A 124 -5.38 8.61 -20.01
N ARG A 125 -4.25 7.98 -20.36
CA ARG A 125 -3.29 8.58 -21.31
C ARG A 125 -3.80 8.51 -22.75
N ALA A 126 -4.38 7.37 -23.15
CA ALA A 126 -4.97 7.20 -24.48
C ALA A 126 -6.25 8.04 -24.62
N GLU A 127 -7.04 8.13 -23.55
CA GLU A 127 -8.23 8.98 -23.50
C GLU A 127 -7.87 10.47 -23.55
N ALA A 128 -6.83 10.91 -22.82
CA ALA A 128 -6.35 12.29 -22.89
C ALA A 128 -5.74 12.66 -24.25
N GLU A 129 -5.06 11.74 -24.93
CA GLU A 129 -4.56 11.96 -26.30
C GLU A 129 -5.70 11.99 -27.33
N SER A 130 -6.76 11.19 -27.13
CA SER A 130 -8.00 11.24 -27.92
C SER A 130 -8.74 12.57 -27.76
N ILE A 131 -8.89 13.06 -26.52
CA ILE A 131 -9.50 14.36 -26.23
C ILE A 131 -8.67 15.51 -26.84
N ARG A 132 -7.35 15.45 -26.76
CA ARG A 132 -6.48 16.46 -27.39
C ARG A 132 -6.65 16.50 -28.91
N ASN A 133 -6.76 15.33 -29.55
CA ASN A 133 -6.97 15.24 -31.00
C ASN A 133 -8.39 15.68 -31.40
N SER A 134 -9.42 15.41 -30.59
CA SER A 134 -10.80 15.84 -30.88
C SER A 134 -11.00 17.35 -30.73
N VAL A 135 -10.33 17.98 -29.76
CA VAL A 135 -10.36 19.45 -29.60
C VAL A 135 -9.69 20.17 -30.77
N LEU A 136 -8.57 19.64 -31.28
CA LEU A 136 -7.91 20.16 -32.49
C LEU A 136 -8.79 20.06 -33.75
N ILE A 137 -9.68 19.06 -33.82
CA ILE A 137 -10.66 18.90 -34.90
C ILE A 137 -11.85 19.85 -34.69
N ALA A 138 -12.33 20.03 -33.46
CA ALA A 138 -13.48 20.90 -33.15
C ALA A 138 -13.19 22.40 -33.37
N ASP A 139 -11.95 22.86 -33.16
CA ASP A 139 -11.52 24.22 -33.51
C ASP A 139 -11.51 24.47 -35.03
N SER A 140 -11.56 23.40 -35.84
CA SER A 140 -11.62 23.51 -37.31
C SER A 140 -13.05 23.54 -37.89
N GLU A 141 -14.08 23.23 -37.09
CA GLU A 141 -15.44 23.00 -37.61
C GLU A 141 -16.57 23.80 -36.94
N SER A 142 -16.31 24.74 -36.02
CA SER A 142 -17.38 25.45 -35.30
C SER A 142 -17.58 26.92 -35.71
N ASP A 143 -17.94 27.13 -36.97
CA ASP A 143 -18.87 28.20 -37.35
C ASP A 143 -20.28 27.61 -37.44
N LYS A 144 -21.16 28.04 -36.53
CA LYS A 144 -22.65 28.07 -36.56
C LYS A 144 -23.39 27.34 -35.43
N GLU A 145 -23.98 28.21 -34.62
CA GLU A 145 -25.38 28.23 -34.17
C GLU A 145 -25.87 27.41 -32.97
N LEU A 146 -26.80 28.07 -32.28
CA LEU A 146 -27.19 27.92 -30.89
C LEU A 146 -28.60 27.30 -30.75
N ASN A 147 -28.79 26.63 -29.61
CA ASN A 147 -29.96 26.73 -28.71
C ASN A 147 -31.14 25.74 -28.83
N THR A 148 -31.14 24.71 -27.97
CA THR A 148 -32.29 24.36 -27.08
C THR A 148 -31.75 23.79 -25.75
N ARG A 149 -31.57 24.65 -24.75
CA ARG A 149 -30.97 24.27 -23.46
C ARG A 149 -31.99 23.54 -22.55
N LYS A 150 -32.06 22.21 -22.65
CA LYS A 150 -32.30 21.39 -21.44
C LYS A 150 -31.04 21.55 -20.59
N ASN A 151 -31.14 22.08 -19.36
CA ASN A 151 -29.95 22.25 -18.51
C ASN A 151 -29.20 20.91 -18.45
N PRO A 152 -28.00 20.80 -19.06
CA PRO A 152 -27.22 19.59 -18.91
C PRO A 152 -26.92 19.50 -17.41
N LYS A 153 -27.27 18.37 -16.78
CA LYS A 153 -26.78 18.08 -15.44
C LYS A 153 -25.28 18.38 -15.47
N SER A 154 -24.82 19.21 -14.53
CA SER A 154 -23.39 19.51 -14.41
C SER A 154 -22.61 18.22 -14.53
N GLU A 155 -21.51 18.22 -15.27
CA GLU A 155 -20.66 17.05 -15.50
C GLU A 155 -20.27 16.32 -14.19
N LEU A 156 -20.18 17.09 -13.10
CA LEU A 156 -20.00 16.55 -11.76
C LEU A 156 -21.21 15.71 -11.31
N VAL A 157 -22.44 16.16 -11.56
CA VAL A 157 -23.67 15.46 -11.20
C VAL A 157 -23.83 14.17 -12.00
N THR A 158 -23.54 14.18 -13.31
CA THR A 158 -23.59 12.96 -14.13
C THR A 158 -22.54 11.95 -13.68
N TYR A 159 -21.33 12.41 -13.37
CA TYR A 159 -20.27 11.57 -12.79
C TYR A 159 -20.68 10.98 -11.44
N LEU A 160 -21.24 11.78 -10.55
CA LEU A 160 -21.70 11.32 -9.23
C LEU A 160 -22.86 10.32 -9.34
N GLU A 161 -23.80 10.51 -10.25
CA GLU A 161 -24.87 9.55 -10.52
C GLU A 161 -24.33 8.22 -11.06
N ALA A 162 -23.38 8.27 -12.00
CA ALA A 162 -22.74 7.08 -12.55
C ALA A 162 -21.93 6.33 -11.50
N LYS A 163 -21.14 7.05 -10.69
CA LYS A 163 -20.35 6.49 -9.59
C LYS A 163 -21.25 5.83 -8.54
N ASN A 164 -22.31 6.52 -8.11
CA ASN A 164 -23.23 5.98 -7.12
C ASN A 164 -23.97 4.72 -7.65
N LYS A 165 -24.31 4.70 -8.94
CA LYS A 165 -24.88 3.52 -9.59
C LYS A 165 -23.90 2.34 -9.60
N ALA A 166 -22.63 2.58 -9.90
CA ALA A 166 -21.57 1.57 -9.89
C ALA A 166 -21.32 1.03 -8.48
N ASP A 167 -21.28 1.91 -7.47
CA ASP A 167 -21.11 1.52 -6.06
C ASP A 167 -22.28 0.64 -5.59
N MET A 168 -23.51 0.97 -5.98
CA MET A 168 -24.70 0.17 -5.65
C MET A 168 -24.73 -1.18 -6.36
N SER A 169 -24.28 -1.27 -7.63
CA SER A 169 -24.15 -2.57 -8.31
C SER A 169 -23.07 -3.44 -7.68
N PHE A 170 -21.92 -2.87 -7.33
CA PHE A 170 -20.84 -3.62 -6.69
C PHE A 170 -21.29 -4.21 -5.34
N ARG A 171 -22.00 -3.40 -4.54
CA ARG A 171 -22.57 -3.85 -3.27
C ARG A 171 -23.62 -4.96 -3.45
N LYS A 172 -24.38 -4.94 -4.55
CA LYS A 172 -25.33 -5.99 -4.88
C LYS A 172 -24.59 -7.28 -5.26
N ASP A 173 -23.57 -7.20 -6.10
CA ASP A 173 -22.78 -8.34 -6.54
C ASP A 173 -22.05 -9.00 -5.35
N GLU A 174 -21.53 -8.21 -4.41
CA GLU A 174 -20.93 -8.71 -3.17
C GLU A 174 -21.94 -9.47 -2.31
N LEU A 175 -23.17 -8.95 -2.19
CA LEU A 175 -24.24 -9.64 -1.44
C LEU A 175 -24.67 -10.94 -2.12
N ASP A 176 -24.72 -10.96 -3.45
CA ASP A 176 -25.12 -12.15 -4.20
C ASP A 176 -24.01 -13.22 -4.16
N PHE A 177 -22.75 -12.83 -4.26
CA PHE A 177 -21.61 -13.73 -4.03
C PHE A 177 -21.64 -14.33 -2.62
N ARG A 178 -21.91 -13.52 -1.58
CA ARG A 178 -21.99 -14.00 -0.20
C ARG A 178 -23.15 -14.96 0.03
N LYS A 179 -24.28 -14.78 -0.67
CA LYS A 179 -25.40 -15.74 -0.65
C LYS A 179 -25.01 -17.07 -1.29
N GLU A 180 -24.30 -17.02 -2.42
CA GLU A 180 -23.82 -18.23 -3.11
C GLU A 180 -22.83 -18.99 -2.23
N GLU A 181 -21.88 -18.30 -1.60
CA GLU A 181 -20.91 -18.90 -0.67
C GLU A 181 -21.61 -19.59 0.51
N LEU A 182 -22.67 -18.98 1.05
CA LEU A 182 -23.50 -19.59 2.09
C LEU A 182 -24.30 -20.80 1.59
N ALA A 183 -24.77 -20.77 0.34
CA ALA A 183 -25.46 -21.91 -0.27
C ALA A 183 -24.51 -23.11 -0.44
N VAL A 184 -23.28 -22.88 -0.89
CA VAL A 184 -22.24 -23.90 -0.99
C VAL A 184 -21.91 -24.48 0.38
N LYS A 185 -21.70 -23.65 1.40
CA LYS A 185 -21.46 -24.14 2.78
C LYS A 185 -22.61 -24.99 3.32
N LYS A 186 -23.86 -24.62 3.03
CA LYS A 186 -25.02 -25.43 3.42
C LYS A 186 -25.03 -26.79 2.73
N GLN A 187 -24.71 -26.83 1.43
CA GLN A 187 -24.61 -28.09 0.68
C GLN A 187 -23.48 -28.96 1.22
N GLU A 188 -22.31 -28.39 1.52
CA GLU A 188 -21.18 -29.11 2.10
C GLU A 188 -21.51 -29.72 3.46
N ILE A 189 -22.19 -28.96 4.33
CA ILE A 189 -22.67 -29.46 5.62
C ILE A 189 -23.64 -30.64 5.42
N GLU A 190 -24.57 -30.56 4.46
CA GLU A 190 -25.52 -31.65 4.21
C GLU A 190 -24.81 -32.90 3.67
N VAL A 191 -23.84 -32.75 2.77
CA VAL A 191 -23.03 -33.86 2.26
C VAL A 191 -22.26 -34.53 3.40
N GLN A 192 -21.67 -33.73 4.31
CA GLN A 192 -20.99 -34.27 5.49
C GLN A 192 -21.97 -35.01 6.41
N ARG A 193 -23.18 -34.47 6.63
CA ARG A 193 -24.22 -35.12 7.44
C ARG A 193 -24.62 -36.48 6.86
N LEU A 194 -24.87 -36.55 5.56
CA LEU A 194 -25.23 -37.79 4.87
C LEU A 194 -24.11 -38.83 4.94
N LYS A 195 -22.85 -38.41 4.82
CA LYS A 195 -21.69 -39.30 4.95
C LYS A 195 -21.59 -39.91 6.35
N VAL A 196 -21.73 -39.08 7.39
CA VAL A 196 -21.73 -39.55 8.79
C VAL A 196 -22.88 -40.53 9.05
N GLU A 197 -24.07 -40.26 8.50
CA GLU A 197 -25.22 -41.16 8.62
C GLU A 197 -25.00 -42.50 7.91
N ALA A 198 -24.43 -42.49 6.71
CA ALA A 198 -24.07 -43.70 5.98
C ALA A 198 -23.02 -44.53 6.72
N ASP A 199 -21.97 -43.90 7.26
CA ASP A 199 -20.93 -44.56 8.05
C ASP A 199 -21.53 -45.18 9.33
N ALA A 200 -22.45 -44.48 10.00
CA ALA A 200 -23.16 -45.01 11.16
C ALA A 200 -24.03 -46.22 10.82
N GLN A 201 -24.73 -46.22 9.69
CA GLN A 201 -25.52 -47.36 9.21
C GLN A 201 -24.63 -48.56 8.87
N GLN A 202 -23.50 -48.34 8.18
CA GLN A 202 -22.52 -49.39 7.88
C GLN A 202 -21.95 -50.02 9.16
N ASN A 203 -21.55 -49.19 10.13
CA ASN A 203 -21.05 -49.64 11.43
C ASN A 203 -22.10 -50.45 12.19
N LYS A 204 -23.37 -50.01 12.19
CA LYS A 204 -24.48 -50.74 12.83
C LYS A 204 -24.70 -52.10 12.19
N ALA A 205 -24.70 -52.19 10.85
CA ALA A 205 -24.84 -53.45 10.13
C ALA A 205 -23.69 -54.42 10.43
N MET A 206 -22.45 -53.90 10.53
CA MET A 206 -21.28 -54.71 10.87
C MET A 206 -21.36 -55.25 12.31
N ILE A 207 -21.80 -54.43 13.27
CA ILE A 207 -22.04 -54.87 14.66
C ILE A 207 -23.12 -55.95 14.71
N GLU A 208 -24.21 -55.79 13.96
CA GLU A 208 -25.28 -56.80 13.90
C GLU A 208 -24.79 -58.15 13.34
N LEU A 209 -23.97 -58.13 12.29
CA LEU A 209 -23.33 -59.33 11.74
C LEU A 209 -22.41 -60.00 12.78
N LEU A 210 -21.58 -59.21 13.47
CA LEU A 210 -20.71 -59.73 14.53
C LEU A 210 -21.51 -60.36 15.69
N ALA A 211 -22.63 -59.75 16.08
CA ALA A 211 -23.49 -60.28 17.13
C ALA A 211 -24.10 -61.65 16.74
N LYS A 212 -24.50 -61.84 15.49
CA LYS A 212 -25.00 -63.13 14.95
C LYS A 212 -23.92 -64.22 14.91
N VAL A 213 -22.65 -63.84 14.71
CA VAL A 213 -21.51 -64.78 14.72
C VAL A 213 -21.14 -65.19 16.14
N VAL A 214 -21.24 -64.28 17.12
CA VAL A 214 -20.88 -64.55 18.53
C VAL A 214 -21.96 -65.34 19.28
N ASN A 215 -23.24 -65.16 18.95
CA ASN A 215 -24.36 -65.95 19.49
C ASN A 215 -25.09 -66.70 18.38
N PRO A 216 -24.56 -67.85 17.91
CA PRO A 216 -25.30 -68.70 16.97
C PRO A 216 -26.54 -69.27 17.68
N GLU A 217 -27.72 -69.15 17.05
CA GLU A 217 -28.96 -69.68 17.61
C GLU A 217 -28.84 -71.18 17.98
N PRO A 218 -29.48 -71.64 19.07
CA PRO A 218 -29.42 -73.03 19.47
C PRO A 218 -30.01 -73.92 18.37
N LYS A 219 -29.17 -74.81 17.83
CA LYS A 219 -29.58 -75.82 16.87
C LYS A 219 -30.68 -76.68 17.50
N LYS A 220 -31.88 -76.62 16.92
CA LYS A 220 -32.99 -77.55 17.21
C LYS A 220 -32.65 -78.96 16.74
#